data_AF-A0A962IL83-F1
#
_entry.id   AF-A0A962IL83-F1
#
_cell.length_a   1.000
_cell.length_b   1.000
_cell.length_c   1.000
_cell.angle_alpha   90.00
_cell.angle_beta   90.00
_cell.angle_gamma   90.00
#
_symmetry.space_group_name_H-M   'P 1'
#
loop_
_entity.id
_entity.type
_entity.pdbx_description
1 polymer ?
#
loop_
_entity_poly.entity_id
_entity_poly.type
_entity_poly.pdbx_seq_one_letter_code
_entity_poly.pdbx_strand_id
1 'polypeptide(L)'
;MPLIHQRENTGVAHDSWLRGLMSWLAWPVLFAVCLLLTGWGFAHPDGYWPYLGFNGAYAVLIFSLYSLERHMPHEPTWQQPDGQNLASILHTLSSKGSSQAFLLANTTIGANALIGTETGLLGLHLWPTDWPLWTQVIIALVLSELMLYWAHRLAHEWMPLWRFHAVHHSVTKLWFLNTGRFHFVDSLVSIVLGILPLVLLGASLEVLMWLG
;
A
#
# COMPACT_ATOMS: atom_id res chain seq x y z
N MET A 1 34.16 -19.80 -22.47
CA MET A 1 33.51 -19.57 -23.78
C MET A 1 32.39 -18.58 -23.55
N PRO A 2 32.54 -17.29 -23.91
CA PRO A 2 31.58 -16.26 -23.56
C PRO A 2 30.45 -16.22 -24.61
N LEU A 3 29.21 -16.46 -24.17
CA LEU A 3 28.03 -16.18 -24.98
C LEU A 3 27.77 -14.68 -24.93
N ILE A 4 28.18 -14.01 -26.00
CA ILE A 4 27.78 -12.66 -26.36
C ILE A 4 26.25 -12.69 -26.50
N HIS A 5 25.53 -12.12 -25.53
CA HIS A 5 24.12 -11.79 -25.72
C HIS A 5 24.04 -10.74 -26.83
N GLN A 6 23.72 -11.21 -28.04
CA GLN A 6 23.24 -10.36 -29.12
C GLN A 6 22.05 -9.58 -28.57
N ARG A 7 22.21 -8.25 -28.44
CA ARG A 7 21.07 -7.36 -28.34
C ARG A 7 20.34 -7.47 -29.67
N GLU A 8 19.29 -8.29 -29.72
CA GLU A 8 18.30 -8.15 -30.78
C GLU A 8 17.79 -6.70 -30.70
N ASN A 9 18.06 -5.97 -31.77
CA ASN A 9 17.57 -4.63 -32.00
C ASN A 9 16.05 -4.75 -32.25
N THR A 10 15.29 -4.97 -31.19
CA THR A 10 13.83 -4.84 -31.23
C THR A 10 13.57 -3.37 -31.52
N GLY A 11 12.88 -3.07 -32.62
CA GLY A 11 12.60 -1.71 -33.09
C GLY A 11 11.69 -0.92 -32.16
N VAL A 12 12.09 -0.73 -30.90
CA VAL A 12 11.44 0.12 -29.92
C VAL A 12 11.74 1.56 -30.33
N ALA A 13 10.67 2.29 -30.66
CA ALA A 13 10.73 3.67 -31.08
C ALA A 13 11.61 4.51 -30.13
N HIS A 14 12.46 5.35 -30.71
CA HIS A 14 13.27 6.36 -30.04
C HIS A 14 12.53 6.99 -28.85
N ASP A 15 13.18 7.01 -27.69
CA ASP A 15 12.72 7.72 -26.49
C ASP A 15 12.36 9.16 -26.84
N SER A 16 11.06 9.42 -27.00
CA SER A 16 10.58 10.78 -27.21
C SER A 16 10.77 11.57 -25.91
N TRP A 17 11.10 12.85 -26.03
CA TRP A 17 11.20 13.75 -24.86
C TRP A 17 9.91 13.73 -24.01
N LEU A 18 8.76 13.42 -24.62
CA LEU A 18 7.49 13.20 -23.94
C LEU A 18 7.52 11.98 -23.00
N ARG A 19 8.08 10.84 -23.43
CA ARG A 19 8.26 9.65 -22.56
C ARG A 19 9.20 9.96 -21.40
N GLY A 20 10.29 10.67 -21.69
CA GLY A 20 11.20 11.16 -20.65
C GLY A 20 10.49 12.05 -19.64
N LEU A 21 9.76 13.06 -20.10
CA LEU A 21 9.00 13.96 -19.21
C LEU A 21 7.96 13.19 -18.39
N MET A 22 7.21 12.26 -19.00
CA MET A 22 6.22 11.44 -18.31
C MET A 22 6.85 10.55 -17.24
N SER A 23 8.04 9.98 -17.43
CA SER A 23 8.68 9.14 -16.41
C SER A 23 9.07 9.92 -15.16
N TRP A 24 9.45 11.19 -15.30
CA TRP A 24 9.72 12.09 -14.17
C TRP A 24 8.45 12.62 -13.51
N LEU A 25 7.41 12.94 -14.30
CA LEU A 25 6.20 13.57 -13.78
C LEU A 25 5.12 12.60 -13.29
N ALA A 26 5.10 11.35 -13.76
CA ALA A 26 4.04 10.40 -13.42
C ALA A 26 3.89 10.23 -11.90
N TRP A 27 5.00 10.00 -11.19
CA TRP A 27 4.96 9.81 -9.75
C TRP A 27 4.49 11.04 -8.96
N PRO A 28 5.10 12.24 -9.08
CA PRO A 28 4.66 13.40 -8.30
C PRO A 28 3.23 13.84 -8.65
N VAL A 29 2.81 13.71 -9.92
CA VAL A 29 1.43 14.02 -10.32
C VAL A 29 0.45 13.03 -9.70
N LEU A 30 0.71 11.73 -9.79
CA LEU A 30 -0.15 10.71 -9.19
C LEU A 30 -0.24 10.86 -7.67
N PHE A 31 0.90 11.09 -7.03
CA PHE A 31 0.96 11.32 -5.59
C PHE A 31 0.12 12.55 -5.19
N ALA A 32 0.30 13.68 -5.88
CA ALA A 32 -0.46 14.90 -5.60
C ALA A 32 -1.97 14.70 -5.84
N VAL A 33 -2.37 14.06 -6.93
CA VAL A 33 -3.79 13.79 -7.24
C VAL A 33 -4.42 12.89 -6.17
N CYS A 34 -3.76 11.79 -5.80
CA CYS A 34 -4.24 10.91 -4.75
C CYS A 34 -4.33 11.62 -3.40
N LEU A 35 -3.33 12.43 -3.05
CA LEU A 35 -3.32 13.20 -1.81
C LEU A 35 -4.46 14.23 -1.77
N LEU A 36 -4.72 14.92 -2.88
CA LEU A 36 -5.81 15.89 -2.99
C LEU A 36 -7.18 15.21 -2.91
N LEU A 37 -7.38 14.07 -3.55
CA LEU A 37 -8.63 13.30 -3.49
C LEU A 37 -8.93 12.80 -2.08
N THR A 38 -7.92 12.21 -1.43
CA THR A 38 -8.04 11.75 -0.05
C THR A 38 -8.29 12.93 0.88
N GLY A 39 -7.48 13.99 0.79
CA GLY A 39 -7.64 15.20 1.60
C GLY A 39 -9.01 15.87 1.41
N TRP A 40 -9.53 15.91 0.19
CA TRP A 40 -10.88 16.41 -0.09
C TRP A 40 -11.95 15.54 0.59
N GLY A 41 -11.80 14.22 0.58
CA GLY A 41 -12.71 13.30 1.28
C GLY A 41 -12.73 13.55 2.79
N PHE A 42 -11.56 13.71 3.41
CA PHE A 42 -11.44 14.01 4.85
C PHE A 42 -11.89 15.42 5.23
N ALA A 43 -11.82 16.39 4.31
CA ALA A 43 -12.34 17.74 4.52
C ALA A 43 -13.88 17.79 4.59
N HIS A 44 -14.57 16.73 4.17
CA HIS A 44 -16.03 16.60 4.23
C HIS A 44 -16.40 15.36 5.06
N PRO A 45 -16.13 15.33 6.37
CA PRO A 45 -16.26 14.12 7.18
C PRO A 45 -17.70 13.58 7.29
N ASP A 46 -18.70 14.39 6.95
CA ASP A 46 -20.11 14.00 7.02
C ASP A 46 -20.48 12.94 5.96
N GLY A 47 -21.06 11.81 6.41
CA GLY A 47 -21.54 10.77 5.51
C GLY A 47 -20.41 9.90 4.96
N TYR A 48 -20.39 9.67 3.64
CA TYR A 48 -19.50 8.68 3.02
C TYR A 48 -18.28 9.28 2.29
N TRP A 49 -18.06 10.60 2.36
CA TRP A 49 -17.01 11.27 1.57
C TRP A 49 -15.58 10.83 1.88
N PRO A 50 -15.17 10.57 3.14
CA PRO A 50 -13.83 10.06 3.41
C PRO A 50 -13.56 8.75 2.65
N TYR A 51 -14.55 7.84 2.66
CA TYR A 51 -14.48 6.58 1.92
C TYR A 51 -14.47 6.81 0.40
N LEU A 52 -15.28 7.73 -0.12
CA LEU A 52 -15.33 8.03 -1.56
C LEU A 52 -14.02 8.66 -2.05
N GLY A 53 -13.44 9.60 -1.31
CA GLY A 53 -12.16 10.22 -1.64
C GLY A 53 -11.03 9.20 -1.69
N PHE A 54 -10.95 8.35 -0.66
CA PHE A 54 -9.97 7.25 -0.59
C PHE A 54 -10.12 6.24 -1.73
N ASN A 55 -11.34 5.72 -1.96
CA ASN A 55 -11.59 4.77 -3.04
C ASN A 55 -11.38 5.40 -4.43
N GLY A 56 -11.71 6.70 -4.57
CA GLY A 56 -11.42 7.48 -5.78
C GLY A 56 -9.91 7.56 -6.07
N ALA A 57 -9.09 7.84 -5.05
CA ALA A 57 -7.63 7.82 -5.19
C ALA A 57 -7.12 6.44 -5.65
N TYR A 58 -7.63 5.34 -5.07
CA TYR A 58 -7.30 3.98 -5.49
C TYR A 58 -7.69 3.70 -6.94
N ALA A 59 -8.89 4.12 -7.36
CA ALA A 59 -9.34 3.96 -8.73
C ALA A 59 -8.41 4.71 -9.71
N VAL A 60 -8.06 5.97 -9.40
CA VAL A 60 -7.12 6.76 -10.20
C VAL A 60 -5.77 6.06 -10.30
N LEU A 61 -5.23 5.54 -9.20
CA LEU A 61 -3.96 4.82 -9.21
C LEU A 61 -4.04 3.56 -10.11
N ILE A 62 -5.10 2.76 -9.98
CA ILE A 62 -5.32 1.56 -10.79
C ILE A 62 -5.38 1.90 -12.28
N PHE A 63 -6.22 2.87 -12.66
CA PHE A 63 -6.37 3.26 -14.07
C PHE A 63 -5.07 3.85 -14.64
N SER A 64 -4.36 4.64 -13.85
CA SER A 64 -3.11 5.27 -14.28
C SER A 64 -1.99 4.25 -14.45
N LEU A 65 -1.81 3.33 -13.49
CA LEU A 65 -0.81 2.27 -13.59
C LEU A 65 -1.12 1.33 -14.75
N TYR A 66 -2.39 0.95 -14.94
CA TYR A 66 -2.81 0.18 -16.11
C TYR A 66 -2.46 0.91 -17.42
N SER A 67 -2.79 2.20 -17.54
CA SER A 67 -2.51 3.00 -18.73
C SER A 67 -1.01 3.13 -18.99
N LEU A 68 -0.22 3.45 -17.95
CA LEU A 68 1.24 3.54 -18.02
C LEU A 68 1.86 2.22 -18.46
N GLU A 69 1.39 1.09 -17.93
CA GLU A 69 1.89 -0.23 -18.31
C GLU A 69 1.59 -0.56 -19.79
N ARG A 70 0.46 -0.11 -20.33
CA ARG A 70 0.10 -0.32 -21.74
C ARG A 70 0.89 0.56 -22.69
N HIS A 71 1.13 1.81 -22.34
CA HIS A 71 1.73 2.79 -23.25
C HIS A 71 3.24 2.98 -23.07
N MET A 72 3.74 2.74 -21.85
CA MET A 72 5.15 2.86 -21.46
C MET A 72 5.62 1.63 -20.66
N PRO A 73 5.53 0.41 -21.24
CA PRO A 73 6.02 -0.79 -20.55
C PRO A 73 7.53 -0.73 -20.36
N HIS A 74 8.01 -1.12 -19.18
CA HIS A 74 9.43 -1.32 -18.93
C HIS A 74 9.96 -2.53 -19.71
N GLU A 75 9.18 -3.62 -19.76
CA GLU A 75 9.45 -4.79 -20.59
C GLU A 75 8.25 -5.11 -21.49
N PRO A 76 8.29 -4.80 -22.81
CA PRO A 76 7.22 -5.10 -23.75
C PRO A 76 6.77 -6.57 -23.77
N THR A 77 7.66 -7.53 -23.52
CA THR A 77 7.28 -8.96 -23.48
C THR A 77 6.30 -9.26 -22.34
N TRP A 78 6.30 -8.43 -21.30
CA TRP A 78 5.39 -8.53 -20.17
C TRP A 78 3.95 -8.10 -20.52
N GLN A 79 3.66 -7.63 -21.72
CA GLN A 79 2.26 -7.42 -22.14
C GLN A 79 1.57 -8.69 -22.63
N GLN A 80 2.33 -9.76 -22.93
CA GLN A 80 1.76 -11.00 -23.46
C GLN A 80 1.01 -11.81 -22.39
N PRO A 81 -0.14 -12.44 -22.70
CA PRO A 81 -0.85 -13.27 -21.72
C PRO A 81 0.01 -14.45 -21.25
N ASP A 82 0.08 -14.67 -19.94
CA ASP A 82 0.78 -15.80 -19.32
C ASP A 82 -0.19 -16.82 -18.66
N GLY A 83 -1.50 -16.60 -18.81
CA GLY A 83 -2.56 -17.42 -18.22
C GLY A 83 -2.82 -17.19 -16.73
N GLN A 84 -2.07 -16.32 -16.05
CA GLN A 84 -2.17 -16.12 -14.59
C GLN A 84 -3.11 -14.98 -14.17
N ASN A 85 -3.68 -14.23 -15.13
CA ASN A 85 -4.47 -13.02 -14.85
C ASN A 85 -5.65 -13.27 -13.91
N LEU A 86 -6.50 -14.26 -14.22
CA LEU A 86 -7.68 -14.57 -13.40
C LEU A 86 -7.28 -15.04 -12.00
N ALA A 87 -6.30 -15.95 -11.91
CA ALA A 87 -5.80 -16.43 -10.63
C ALA A 87 -5.22 -15.29 -9.79
N SER A 88 -4.51 -14.34 -10.41
CA SER A 88 -3.95 -13.16 -9.74
C SER A 88 -5.02 -12.20 -9.25
N ILE A 89 -6.08 -11.97 -10.05
CA ILE A 89 -7.24 -11.16 -9.65
C ILE A 89 -7.95 -11.80 -8.46
N LEU A 90 -8.29 -13.10 -8.56
CA LEU A 90 -8.98 -13.82 -7.49
C LEU A 90 -8.14 -13.88 -6.21
N HIS A 91 -6.83 -14.08 -6.33
CA HIS A 91 -5.93 -14.06 -5.19
C HIS A 91 -5.90 -12.69 -4.53
N THR A 92 -5.80 -11.61 -5.31
CA THR A 92 -5.79 -10.23 -4.79
C THR A 92 -7.11 -9.86 -4.13
N LEU A 93 -8.24 -10.20 -4.76
CA LEU A 93 -9.57 -9.97 -4.19
C LEU A 93 -9.77 -10.76 -2.91
N SER A 94 -9.31 -12.02 -2.87
CA SER A 94 -9.38 -12.85 -1.67
C SER A 94 -8.52 -12.27 -0.55
N SER A 95 -7.23 -12.01 -0.80
CA SER A 95 -6.30 -11.55 0.24
C SER A 95 -6.66 -10.14 0.74
N LYS A 96 -6.87 -9.18 -0.16
CA LYS A 96 -7.24 -7.81 0.19
C LYS A 96 -8.66 -7.73 0.75
N GLY A 97 -9.60 -8.50 0.19
CA GLY A 97 -10.97 -8.58 0.70
C GLY A 97 -11.02 -9.15 2.11
N SER A 98 -10.25 -10.21 2.41
CA SER A 98 -10.13 -10.75 3.77
C SER A 98 -9.52 -9.74 4.73
N SER A 99 -8.46 -9.01 4.34
CA SER A 99 -7.88 -7.95 5.17
C SER A 99 -8.87 -6.82 5.45
N GLN A 100 -9.63 -6.38 4.44
CA GLN A 100 -10.66 -5.35 4.60
C GLN A 100 -11.79 -5.82 5.52
N ALA A 101 -12.28 -7.05 5.34
CA ALA A 101 -13.33 -7.62 6.18
C ALA A 101 -12.86 -7.76 7.64
N PHE A 102 -11.60 -8.15 7.85
CA PHE A 102 -11.00 -8.22 9.19
C PHE A 102 -10.96 -6.83 9.85
N LEU A 103 -10.52 -5.80 9.14
CA LEU A 103 -10.50 -4.42 9.67
C LEU A 103 -11.91 -3.95 10.03
N LEU A 104 -12.90 -4.11 9.14
CA LEU A 104 -14.29 -3.73 9.39
C LEU A 104 -14.90 -4.46 10.61
N ALA A 105 -14.59 -5.74 10.78
CA ALA A 105 -15.05 -6.52 11.93
C ALA A 105 -14.47 -5.97 13.25
N ASN A 106 -13.19 -5.62 13.28
CA ASN A 106 -12.54 -5.07 14.49
C ASN A 106 -13.12 -3.70 14.88
N THR A 107 -13.37 -2.82 13.91
CA THR A 107 -14.03 -1.53 14.16
C THR A 107 -15.42 -1.70 14.76
N THR A 108 -16.17 -2.72 14.32
CA THR A 108 -17.55 -2.98 14.75
C THR A 108 -17.65 -3.66 16.12
N ILE A 109 -16.70 -4.53 16.47
CA ILE A 109 -16.69 -5.31 17.73
C ILE A 109 -16.23 -4.47 18.94
N GLY A 110 -15.90 -3.19 18.74
CA GLY A 110 -15.53 -2.28 19.82
C GLY A 110 -14.04 -2.18 20.08
N ALA A 111 -13.18 -2.52 19.11
CA ALA A 111 -11.76 -2.15 19.17
C ALA A 111 -11.57 -0.61 19.26
N ASN A 112 -12.54 0.17 18.78
CA ASN A 112 -12.61 1.62 19.02
C ASN A 112 -12.57 1.99 20.51
N ALA A 113 -13.08 1.14 21.41
CA ALA A 113 -13.02 1.38 22.86
C ALA A 113 -11.61 1.19 23.44
N LEU A 114 -10.74 0.42 22.77
CA LEU A 114 -9.34 0.23 23.13
C LEU A 114 -8.42 1.30 22.53
N ILE A 115 -8.81 1.88 21.40
CA ILE A 115 -8.06 2.89 20.65
C ILE A 115 -8.43 4.32 21.10
N GLY A 116 -9.61 4.50 21.70
CA GLY A 116 -10.12 5.80 22.15
C GLY A 116 -9.73 6.23 23.57
N THR A 117 -8.88 5.46 24.28
CA THR A 117 -8.36 5.91 25.57
C THR A 117 -7.16 6.82 25.33
N GLU A 118 -7.21 8.07 25.78
CA GLU A 118 -6.08 9.03 25.70
C GLU A 118 -4.79 8.52 26.37
N THR A 119 -4.89 7.40 27.09
CA THR A 119 -3.83 6.74 27.83
C THR A 119 -3.21 5.55 27.08
N GLY A 120 -3.74 5.16 25.91
CA GLY A 120 -3.37 3.90 25.24
C GLY A 120 -3.68 2.64 26.07
N LEU A 121 -3.28 1.46 25.56
CA LEU A 121 -3.53 0.16 26.20
C LEU A 121 -2.78 -0.05 27.52
N LEU A 122 -1.70 0.69 27.76
CA LEU A 122 -0.85 0.58 28.95
C LEU A 122 -1.14 1.63 30.01
N GLY A 123 -2.09 2.55 29.78
CA GLY A 123 -2.36 3.65 30.72
C GLY A 123 -1.32 4.78 30.69
N LEU A 124 -0.49 4.84 29.63
CA LEU A 124 0.63 5.78 29.49
C LEU A 124 0.29 6.90 28.49
N HIS A 125 0.36 8.15 28.92
CA HIS A 125 0.21 9.33 28.05
C HIS A 125 1.53 9.66 27.35
N LEU A 126 1.95 8.82 26.41
CA LEU A 126 3.21 9.02 25.67
C LEU A 126 3.00 9.68 24.30
N TRP A 127 1.78 9.64 23.77
CA TRP A 127 1.44 10.31 22.53
C TRP A 127 1.29 11.82 22.72
N PRO A 128 1.85 12.66 21.82
CA PRO A 128 1.75 14.12 21.93
C PRO A 128 0.38 14.61 21.45
N THR A 129 -0.68 14.35 22.21
CA THR A 129 -2.08 14.68 21.87
C THR A 129 -2.32 16.18 21.68
N ASP A 130 -1.56 17.03 22.35
CA ASP A 130 -1.66 18.49 22.28
C ASP A 130 -0.97 19.10 21.04
N TRP A 131 -0.26 18.30 20.24
CA TRP A 131 0.43 18.79 19.05
C TRP A 131 -0.53 18.97 17.86
N PRO A 132 -0.20 19.81 16.87
CA PRO A 132 -0.99 19.89 15.65
C PRO A 132 -1.17 18.51 15.00
N LEU A 133 -2.39 18.21 14.55
CA LEU A 133 -2.75 16.90 13.99
C LEU A 133 -1.77 16.44 12.89
N TRP A 134 -1.39 17.34 11.98
CA TRP A 134 -0.46 17.02 10.90
C TRP A 134 0.91 16.54 11.42
N THR A 135 1.39 17.06 12.55
CA THR A 135 2.65 16.61 13.17
C THR A 135 2.48 15.24 13.79
N GLN A 136 1.34 14.99 14.45
CA GLN A 136 1.01 13.67 14.99
C GLN A 136 0.96 12.61 13.87
N VAL A 137 0.30 12.93 12.75
CA VAL A 137 0.22 12.05 11.57
C VAL A 137 1.61 11.74 10.99
N ILE A 138 2.50 12.74 10.89
CA ILE A 138 3.88 12.51 10.42
C ILE A 138 4.63 11.56 11.35
N ILE A 139 4.56 11.76 12.66
CA ILE A 139 5.20 10.87 13.65
C ILE A 139 4.63 9.46 13.52
N ALA A 140 3.31 9.35 13.40
CA ALA A 140 2.63 8.07 13.29
C ALA A 140 3.05 7.32 12.01
N LEU A 141 3.18 8.04 10.89
CA LEU A 141 3.66 7.50 9.62
C LEU A 141 5.10 7.00 9.75
N VAL A 142 6.00 7.79 10.33
CA VAL A 142 7.40 7.37 10.53
C VAL A 142 7.49 6.11 11.41
N LEU A 143 6.74 6.05 12.51
CA LEU A 143 6.73 4.88 13.39
C LEU A 143 6.13 3.64 12.73
N SER A 144 5.01 3.81 12.00
CA SER A 144 4.37 2.73 11.25
C SER A 144 5.31 2.17 10.18
N GLU A 145 5.93 3.03 9.36
CA GLU A 145 6.89 2.64 8.33
C GLU A 145 8.11 1.92 8.92
N LEU A 146 8.60 2.37 10.08
CA LEU A 146 9.69 1.68 10.78
C LEU A 146 9.28 0.26 11.20
N MET A 147 8.05 0.07 11.69
CA MET A 147 7.55 -1.25 12.04
C MET A 147 7.25 -2.12 10.83
N LEU A 148 6.76 -1.55 9.74
CA LEU A 148 6.60 -2.25 8.46
C LEU A 148 7.95 -2.72 7.90
N TYR A 149 9.00 -1.91 8.03
CA TYR A 149 10.36 -2.33 7.71
C TYR A 149 10.77 -3.56 8.52
N TRP A 150 10.53 -3.57 9.84
CA TRP A 150 10.85 -4.71 10.68
C TRP A 150 9.97 -5.93 10.38
N ALA A 151 8.68 -5.74 10.09
CA ALA A 151 7.78 -6.80 9.66
C ALA A 151 8.32 -7.50 8.40
N HIS A 152 8.72 -6.71 7.40
CA HIS A 152 9.30 -7.19 6.16
C HIS A 152 10.65 -7.89 6.39
N ARG A 153 11.52 -7.31 7.21
CA ARG A 153 12.81 -7.90 7.56
C ARG A 153 12.65 -9.24 8.28
N LEU A 154 11.75 -9.32 9.25
CA LEU A 154 11.43 -10.57 9.95
C LEU A 154 10.89 -11.62 8.97
N ALA A 155 10.09 -11.21 7.98
CA ALA A 155 9.60 -12.11 6.94
C ALA A 155 10.73 -12.69 6.08
N HIS A 156 11.83 -11.96 5.90
CA HIS A 156 13.02 -12.42 5.18
C HIS A 156 14.00 -13.22 6.04
N GLU A 157 14.07 -12.96 7.34
CA GLU A 157 15.06 -13.59 8.24
C GLU A 157 14.50 -14.79 9.02
N TRP A 158 13.18 -14.87 9.24
CA TRP A 158 12.55 -15.92 10.05
C TRP A 158 11.68 -16.87 9.23
N MET A 159 12.10 -18.14 9.17
CA MET A 159 11.53 -19.15 8.27
C MET A 159 9.99 -19.32 8.36
N PRO A 160 9.34 -19.29 9.53
CA PRO A 160 7.88 -19.36 9.61
C PRO A 160 7.16 -18.25 8.84
N LEU A 161 7.64 -17.00 8.92
CA LEU A 161 7.05 -15.89 8.16
C LEU A 161 7.42 -15.94 6.68
N TRP A 162 8.66 -16.36 6.37
CA TRP A 162 9.09 -16.54 4.99
C TRP A 162 8.16 -17.44 4.17
N ARG A 163 7.58 -18.49 4.76
CA ARG A 163 6.65 -19.40 4.04
C ARG A 163 5.43 -18.68 3.46
N PHE A 164 4.97 -17.62 4.12
CA PHE A 164 3.88 -16.77 3.63
C PHE A 164 4.44 -15.72 2.67
N HIS A 165 5.52 -15.07 3.07
CA HIS A 165 6.15 -14.00 2.31
C HIS A 165 6.70 -14.45 0.94
N ALA A 166 7.08 -15.72 0.80
CA ALA A 166 7.52 -16.30 -0.47
C ALA A 166 6.45 -16.20 -1.57
N VAL A 167 5.16 -16.06 -1.23
CA VAL A 167 4.09 -15.80 -2.21
C VAL A 167 4.30 -14.46 -2.90
N HIS A 168 4.72 -13.43 -2.16
CA HIS A 168 5.06 -12.12 -2.71
C HIS A 168 6.27 -12.21 -3.66
N HIS A 169 7.32 -12.94 -3.26
CA HIS A 169 8.52 -13.16 -4.07
C HIS A 169 8.36 -14.17 -5.21
N SER A 170 7.18 -14.80 -5.35
CA SER A 170 6.90 -15.76 -6.44
C SER A 170 6.60 -15.10 -7.79
N VAL A 171 6.46 -13.78 -7.83
CA VAL A 171 6.10 -13.04 -9.05
C VAL A 171 7.29 -12.99 -10.02
N THR A 172 7.13 -13.61 -11.17
CA THR A 172 8.15 -13.64 -12.24
C THR A 172 8.01 -12.52 -13.27
N LYS A 173 6.83 -11.90 -13.33
CA LYS A 173 6.44 -10.90 -14.31
C LYS A 173 5.56 -9.86 -13.63
N LEU A 174 6.01 -8.62 -13.56
CA LEU A 174 5.28 -7.56 -12.85
C LEU A 174 4.21 -6.93 -13.75
N TRP A 175 3.03 -6.72 -13.19
CA TRP A 175 1.97 -5.88 -13.73
C TRP A 175 1.18 -5.23 -12.59
N PHE A 176 0.41 -4.20 -12.88
CA PHE A 176 -0.16 -3.32 -11.84
C PHE A 176 -1.00 -4.03 -10.75
N LEU A 177 -1.61 -5.20 -11.04
CA LEU A 177 -2.40 -5.94 -10.06
C LEU A 177 -1.58 -6.89 -9.19
N ASN A 178 -0.49 -7.47 -9.70
CA ASN A 178 0.27 -8.46 -8.94
C ASN A 178 1.38 -7.86 -8.08
N THR A 179 1.57 -6.53 -8.14
CA THR A 179 2.46 -5.78 -7.25
C THR A 179 2.15 -6.07 -5.77
N GLY A 180 0.88 -6.35 -5.46
CA GLY A 180 0.40 -6.64 -4.11
C GLY A 180 0.05 -8.11 -3.85
N ARG A 181 0.70 -9.08 -4.52
CA ARG A 181 0.44 -10.52 -4.33
C ARG A 181 0.93 -11.01 -2.95
N PHE A 182 0.23 -10.61 -1.90
CA PHE A 182 0.54 -10.95 -0.51
C PHE A 182 -0.34 -12.09 -0.02
N HIS A 183 0.23 -12.95 0.84
CA HIS A 183 -0.58 -13.85 1.63
C HIS A 183 -1.34 -13.04 2.70
N PHE A 184 -2.52 -13.51 3.12
CA PHE A 184 -3.30 -12.83 4.17
C PHE A 184 -2.51 -12.64 5.47
N VAL A 185 -1.67 -13.62 5.83
CA VAL A 185 -0.78 -13.54 7.01
C VAL A 185 0.24 -12.42 6.88
N ASP A 186 0.81 -12.16 5.70
CA ASP A 186 1.70 -11.00 5.50
C ASP A 186 0.97 -9.69 5.78
N SER A 187 -0.25 -9.56 5.25
CA SER A 187 -1.09 -8.39 5.49
C SER A 187 -1.41 -8.24 6.99
N LEU A 188 -1.76 -9.33 7.68
CA LEU A 188 -2.09 -9.30 9.10
C LEU A 188 -0.90 -8.89 9.95
N VAL A 189 0.28 -9.47 9.70
CA VAL A 189 1.52 -9.12 10.41
C VAL A 189 1.86 -7.64 10.19
N SER A 190 1.71 -7.15 8.95
CA SER A 190 1.95 -5.75 8.60
C SER A 190 0.97 -4.80 9.32
N ILE A 191 -0.33 -5.11 9.31
CA ILE A 191 -1.36 -4.33 10.00
C ILE A 191 -1.08 -4.29 11.51
N VAL A 192 -0.82 -5.46 12.12
CA VAL A 192 -0.55 -5.54 13.56
C VAL A 192 0.71 -4.75 13.91
N LEU A 193 1.84 -4.99 13.26
CA LEU A 193 3.09 -4.31 13.61
C LEU A 193 3.06 -2.80 13.28
N GLY A 194 2.41 -2.40 12.18
CA GLY A 194 2.30 -0.99 11.81
C GLY A 194 1.44 -0.16 12.77
N ILE A 195 0.35 -0.74 13.30
CA ILE A 195 -0.62 -0.02 14.14
C ILE A 195 -0.35 -0.21 15.65
N LEU A 196 0.12 -1.38 16.07
CA LEU A 196 0.32 -1.71 17.49
C LEU A 196 1.11 -0.66 18.28
N PRO A 197 2.29 -0.16 17.85
CA PRO A 197 3.01 0.84 18.64
C PRO A 197 2.21 2.12 18.83
N LEU A 198 1.41 2.53 17.84
CA LEU A 198 0.61 3.74 17.90
C LEU A 198 -0.50 3.60 18.94
N VAL A 199 -1.19 2.46 18.93
CA VAL A 199 -2.22 2.13 19.92
C VAL A 199 -1.63 1.99 21.33
N LEU A 200 -0.44 1.40 21.46
CA LEU A 200 0.26 1.29 22.76
C LEU A 200 0.65 2.67 23.31
N LEU A 201 1.03 3.61 22.45
CA LEU A 201 1.42 4.97 22.84
C LEU A 201 0.23 5.90 23.10
N GLY A 202 -0.98 5.52 22.67
CA GLY A 202 -2.20 6.32 22.83
C GLY A 202 -2.52 7.26 21.67
N ALA A 203 -2.08 6.93 20.45
CA ALA A 203 -2.49 7.68 19.25
C ALA A 203 -4.00 7.60 19.05
N SER A 204 -4.64 8.74 18.81
CA SER A 204 -6.09 8.82 18.63
C SER A 204 -6.54 8.12 17.35
N LEU A 205 -7.82 7.71 17.30
CA LEU A 205 -8.43 7.15 16.09
C LEU A 205 -8.29 8.10 14.90
N GLU A 206 -8.41 9.41 15.14
CA GLU A 206 -8.24 10.42 14.10
C GLU A 206 -6.85 10.33 13.45
N VAL A 207 -5.78 10.18 14.24
CA VAL A 207 -4.41 9.96 13.71
C VAL A 207 -4.34 8.66 12.91
N LEU A 208 -4.91 7.57 13.44
CA LEU A 208 -4.88 6.26 12.77
C LEU A 208 -5.61 6.25 11.43
N MET A 209 -6.70 7.02 11.28
CA MET A 209 -7.43 7.15 10.03
C MET A 209 -6.60 7.72 8.87
N TRP A 210 -5.51 8.44 9.17
CA TRP A 210 -4.59 8.95 8.15
C TRP A 210 -3.54 7.92 7.68
N LEU A 211 -3.44 6.76 8.35
CA LEU A 211 -2.45 5.72 8.05
C LEU A 211 -2.99 4.60 7.15
N GLY A 212 -4.30 4.52 6.95
CA GLY A 212 -4.96 3.51 6.12
C GLY A 212 -6.45 3.36 6.39
#